data_AF-A0A2D9C728-F1
#
_entry.id   AF-A0A2D9C728-F1
#
_cell.length_a   1.000
_cell.length_b   1.000
_cell.length_c   1.000
_cell.angle_alpha   90.00
_cell.angle_beta   90.00
_cell.angle_gamma   90.00
#
_symmetry.space_group_name_H-M   'P 1'
#
loop_
_entity.id
_entity.type
_entity.pdbx_description
1 polymer ?
#
loop_
_entity_poly.entity_id
_entity_poly.type
_entity_poly.pdbx_seq_one_letter_code
_entity_poly.pdbx_strand_id
1 'polypeptide(L)'
;MLDFIKGNQIIVISVVLILALLPTGYVFSGKWNSKVQTKVKEAYDKEKRGLTSSGRVNYALPAVLEGEQDISESRAPNTAVTNFYKQAKDARIAQVNEVAERGEAFNQGDHVELVPGLLPEAPDPRTRARLGRAMSEAIAGTQDSPSVYRRKLQRLNAGSPPNPETLVQTIEQIKVQLEQEFKSANADGNMTDEQKKRLEDALTARRLSAYIGQAKSLTFFCDTSAIVNGSAAGETTTVTREGYSIIPATNWSPSQITESVAFTWLWDYWIVSDILDAAALANSNAASGAMSVPEAPVKRIDRIRVSGLDLNQGEAADAAGGGRAIRGGAADPVAEATASITGREPAQPGSPYDLRTVEVVAVVSSKDLPKFIDAIGKVNFMTVLDLDMESVDVWEELQEGYYYGEDHVVRVSMTIETVWLRSWVAPLMPNPVKEALGVPVTQALGDPEG
;
A
#
# COMPACT_ATOMS: atom_id res chain seq x y z
N MET A 1 -63.88 -97.15 43.08
CA MET A 1 -63.20 -95.91 42.64
C MET A 1 -62.53 -96.06 41.27
N LEU A 2 -61.89 -97.20 40.97
CA LEU A 2 -61.31 -97.50 39.66
C LEU A 2 -62.33 -97.59 38.50
N ASP A 3 -63.58 -98.02 38.77
CA ASP A 3 -64.62 -98.09 37.72
C ASP A 3 -65.19 -96.71 37.33
N PHE A 4 -65.17 -95.73 38.23
CA PHE A 4 -65.57 -94.35 37.93
C PHE A 4 -64.55 -93.66 37.02
N ILE A 5 -63.26 -93.94 37.22
CA ILE A 5 -62.16 -93.38 36.40
C ILE A 5 -62.18 -93.96 34.98
N LYS A 6 -62.59 -95.22 34.80
CA LYS A 6 -62.72 -95.84 33.46
C LYS A 6 -63.96 -95.36 32.70
N GLY A 7 -65.07 -95.06 33.39
CA GLY A 7 -66.30 -94.56 32.74
C GLY A 7 -66.24 -93.08 32.33
N ASN A 8 -65.39 -92.28 32.98
CA ASN A 8 -65.34 -90.81 32.79
C ASN A 8 -63.95 -90.29 32.39
N GLN A 9 -63.23 -91.02 31.53
CA GLN A 9 -61.86 -90.67 31.09
C GLN A 9 -61.74 -89.27 30.50
N ILE A 10 -62.75 -88.79 29.76
CA ILE A 10 -62.75 -87.45 29.15
C ILE A 10 -62.72 -86.36 30.24
N ILE A 11 -63.52 -86.53 31.32
CA ILE A 11 -63.60 -85.53 32.40
C ILE A 11 -62.28 -85.47 33.17
N VAL A 12 -61.63 -86.62 33.43
CA VAL A 12 -60.33 -86.67 34.12
C VAL A 12 -59.24 -86.00 33.29
N ILE A 13 -59.20 -86.26 31.98
CA ILE A 13 -58.25 -85.61 31.07
C ILE A 13 -58.48 -84.10 31.03
N SER A 14 -59.73 -83.65 30.93
CA SER A 14 -60.06 -82.21 30.92
C SER A 14 -59.68 -81.50 32.21
N VAL A 15 -59.89 -82.11 33.38
CA VAL A 15 -59.50 -81.52 34.68
C VAL A 15 -57.98 -81.42 34.81
N VAL A 16 -57.24 -82.46 34.40
CA VAL A 16 -55.77 -82.43 34.40
C VAL A 16 -55.23 -81.38 33.41
N LEU A 17 -55.87 -81.22 32.24
CA LEU A 17 -55.48 -80.21 31.25
C LEU A 17 -55.70 -78.79 31.77
N ILE A 18 -56.83 -78.52 32.44
CA ILE A 18 -57.16 -77.22 33.03
C ILE A 18 -56.17 -76.89 34.17
N LEU A 19 -55.85 -77.87 35.03
CA LEU A 19 -54.89 -77.68 36.12
C LEU A 19 -53.45 -77.51 35.62
N ALA A 20 -53.09 -78.07 34.47
CA ALA A 20 -51.77 -77.89 33.86
C ALA A 20 -51.63 -76.57 33.05
N LEU A 21 -52.72 -76.09 32.44
CA LEU A 21 -52.72 -74.89 31.59
C LEU A 21 -52.71 -73.57 32.37
N LEU A 22 -53.33 -73.52 33.55
CA LEU A 22 -53.38 -72.31 34.36
C LEU A 22 -52.00 -71.86 34.89
N PRO A 23 -51.15 -72.75 35.45
CA PRO A 23 -49.81 -72.36 35.89
C PRO A 23 -48.86 -72.04 34.73
N THR A 24 -48.97 -72.77 33.62
CA THR A 24 -48.12 -72.55 32.44
C THR A 24 -48.47 -71.26 31.71
N GLY A 25 -49.74 -70.87 31.66
CA GLY A 25 -50.19 -69.58 31.12
C GLY A 25 -49.66 -68.37 31.89
N TYR A 26 -49.59 -68.44 33.22
CA TYR A 26 -49.07 -67.34 34.05
C TYR A 26 -47.56 -67.11 33.85
N VAL A 27 -46.76 -68.18 33.76
CA VAL A 27 -45.31 -68.08 33.52
C VAL A 27 -45.00 -67.60 32.10
N PHE A 28 -45.79 -68.01 31.10
CA PHE A 28 -45.64 -67.52 29.73
C PHE A 28 -46.01 -66.05 29.58
N SER A 29 -47.05 -65.58 30.27
CA SER A 29 -47.44 -64.16 30.28
C SER A 29 -46.35 -63.27 30.89
N GLY A 30 -45.75 -63.69 32.01
CA GLY A 30 -44.64 -62.95 32.63
C GLY A 30 -43.40 -62.83 31.74
N LYS A 31 -43.02 -63.91 31.04
CA LYS A 31 -41.88 -63.91 30.10
C LYS A 31 -42.18 -63.13 28.81
N TRP A 32 -43.43 -63.06 28.36
CA TRP A 32 -43.82 -62.26 27.20
C TRP A 32 -43.78 -60.77 27.53
N ASN A 33 -44.29 -60.37 28.69
CA ASN A 33 -44.29 -58.97 29.12
C ASN A 33 -42.87 -58.42 29.31
N SER A 34 -41.95 -59.19 29.92
CA SER A 34 -40.55 -58.74 30.05
C SER A 34 -39.86 -58.61 28.69
N LYS A 35 -40.12 -59.53 27.74
CA LYS A 35 -39.59 -59.42 26.37
C LYS A 35 -40.12 -58.20 25.62
N VAL A 36 -41.39 -57.83 25.82
CA VAL A 36 -41.95 -56.61 25.22
C VAL A 36 -41.31 -55.36 25.82
N GLN A 37 -41.16 -55.29 27.14
CA GLN A 37 -40.49 -54.16 27.80
C GLN A 37 -39.03 -54.01 27.36
N THR A 38 -38.29 -55.12 27.25
CA THR A 38 -36.90 -55.08 26.77
C THR A 38 -36.82 -54.63 25.31
N LYS A 39 -37.69 -55.14 24.43
CA LYS A 39 -37.72 -54.71 23.01
C LYS A 39 -38.10 -53.24 22.84
N VAL A 40 -39.03 -52.73 23.64
CA VAL A 40 -39.42 -51.30 23.61
C VAL A 40 -38.30 -50.42 24.13
N LYS A 41 -37.59 -50.82 25.21
CA LYS A 41 -36.41 -50.10 25.69
C LYS A 41 -35.27 -50.09 24.67
N GLU A 42 -34.98 -51.23 24.05
CA GLU A 42 -33.95 -51.32 23.00
C GLU A 42 -34.30 -50.51 21.76
N ALA A 43 -35.57 -50.49 21.33
CA ALA A 43 -36.03 -49.67 20.22
C ALA A 43 -35.93 -48.17 20.54
N TYR A 44 -36.37 -47.76 21.73
CA TYR A 44 -36.26 -46.38 22.21
C TYR A 44 -34.80 -45.94 22.33
N ASP A 45 -33.93 -46.76 22.90
CA ASP A 45 -32.50 -46.44 23.03
C ASP A 45 -31.80 -46.41 21.65
N LYS A 46 -32.24 -47.22 20.69
CA LYS A 46 -31.75 -47.20 19.31
C LYS A 46 -32.20 -45.95 18.55
N GLU A 47 -33.46 -45.53 18.67
CA GLU A 47 -33.94 -44.26 18.10
C GLU A 47 -33.30 -43.05 18.78
N LYS A 48 -33.19 -43.06 20.11
CA LYS A 48 -32.49 -42.02 20.88
C LYS A 48 -31.03 -41.91 20.45
N ARG A 49 -30.33 -43.04 20.30
CA ARG A 49 -28.96 -43.06 19.76
C ARG A 49 -28.91 -42.52 18.33
N GLY A 50 -29.84 -42.93 17.46
CA GLY A 50 -29.97 -42.42 16.09
C GLY A 50 -30.19 -40.90 16.04
N LEU A 51 -31.03 -40.34 16.91
CA LEU A 51 -31.23 -38.89 17.03
C LEU A 51 -30.00 -38.16 17.57
N THR A 52 -29.26 -38.77 18.52
CA THR A 52 -28.03 -38.18 19.06
C THR A 52 -26.78 -38.35 18.18
N SER A 53 -26.74 -39.37 17.32
CA SER A 53 -25.58 -39.69 16.47
C SER A 53 -25.67 -39.12 15.06
N SER A 54 -26.86 -38.70 14.61
CA SER A 54 -27.10 -38.28 13.21
C SER A 54 -27.24 -36.77 13.00
N GLY A 55 -26.90 -35.91 13.96
CA GLY A 55 -27.23 -34.49 13.82
C GLY A 55 -26.49 -33.50 14.69
N ARG A 56 -25.26 -33.76 15.16
CA ARG A 56 -24.50 -32.66 15.78
C ARG A 56 -24.00 -31.72 14.68
N VAL A 57 -24.51 -30.50 14.64
CA VAL A 57 -23.98 -29.43 13.80
C VAL A 57 -22.87 -28.74 14.58
N ASN A 58 -21.70 -28.62 13.96
CA ASN A 58 -20.61 -27.84 14.51
C ASN A 58 -20.78 -26.38 14.07
N TYR A 59 -21.04 -25.50 15.04
CA TYR A 59 -21.14 -24.07 14.80
C TYR A 59 -19.81 -23.43 15.16
N ALA A 60 -19.06 -22.98 14.15
CA ALA A 60 -17.78 -22.33 14.35
C ALA A 60 -17.82 -20.89 13.81
N LEU A 61 -17.39 -19.94 14.63
CA LEU A 61 -17.09 -18.57 14.21
C LEU A 61 -15.59 -18.34 14.41
N PRO A 62 -14.80 -18.31 13.32
CA PRO A 62 -13.37 -18.04 13.41
C PRO A 62 -13.16 -16.61 13.93
N ALA A 63 -12.13 -16.43 14.76
CA ALA A 63 -11.62 -15.13 15.14
C ALA A 63 -11.25 -14.34 13.89
N VAL A 64 -11.66 -13.07 13.86
CA VAL A 64 -11.41 -12.18 12.72
C VAL A 64 -10.29 -11.20 13.05
N LEU A 65 -10.19 -10.79 14.31
CA LEU A 65 -9.21 -9.83 14.80
C LEU A 65 -8.19 -10.51 15.71
N GLU A 66 -6.99 -9.93 15.76
CA GLU A 66 -5.93 -10.39 16.65
C GLU A 66 -6.37 -10.25 18.11
N GLY A 67 -6.34 -11.36 18.86
CA GLY A 67 -6.77 -11.43 20.26
C GLY A 67 -8.19 -11.93 20.49
N GLU A 68 -9.01 -12.15 19.45
CA GLU A 68 -10.28 -12.85 19.59
C GLU A 68 -10.09 -14.38 19.70
N GLN A 69 -10.94 -15.06 20.48
CA GLN A 69 -10.96 -16.52 20.54
C GLN A 69 -12.01 -17.08 19.59
N ASP A 70 -11.68 -18.21 18.95
CA ASP A 70 -12.63 -18.98 18.16
C ASP A 70 -13.80 -19.45 19.04
N ILE A 71 -15.03 -19.16 18.59
CA ILE A 71 -16.23 -19.68 19.25
C ILE A 71 -16.68 -20.91 18.46
N SER A 72 -16.38 -22.09 19.00
CA SER A 72 -16.76 -23.36 18.40
C SER A 72 -17.65 -24.14 19.36
N GLU A 73 -18.85 -24.50 18.92
CA GLU A 73 -19.75 -25.35 19.69
C GLU A 73 -20.43 -26.41 18.84
N SER A 74 -20.31 -27.66 19.27
CA SER A 74 -21.01 -28.79 18.69
C SER A 74 -22.28 -29.09 19.48
N ARG A 75 -23.46 -28.97 18.85
CA ARG A 75 -24.75 -29.32 19.49
C ARG A 75 -25.76 -29.86 18.47
N ALA A 76 -26.87 -30.41 18.94
CA ALA A 76 -27.97 -30.83 18.06
C ALA A 76 -28.51 -29.62 17.27
N PRO A 77 -29.09 -29.81 16.07
CA PRO A 77 -29.48 -28.72 15.19
C PRO A 77 -30.62 -27.95 15.86
N ASN A 78 -30.44 -26.66 16.07
CA ASN A 78 -31.45 -25.80 16.70
C ASN A 78 -31.59 -24.51 15.88
N THR A 79 -32.79 -24.22 15.39
CA THR A 79 -33.07 -23.06 14.53
C THR A 79 -32.67 -21.74 15.18
N ALA A 80 -32.88 -21.57 16.49
CA ALA A 80 -32.48 -20.35 17.20
C ALA A 80 -30.96 -20.18 17.22
N VAL A 81 -30.22 -21.29 17.40
CA VAL A 81 -28.75 -21.28 17.39
C VAL A 81 -28.22 -21.07 15.98
N THR A 82 -28.77 -21.74 14.98
CA THR A 82 -28.42 -21.55 13.57
C THR A 82 -28.64 -20.10 13.15
N ASN A 83 -29.76 -19.48 13.53
CA ASN A 83 -30.04 -18.08 13.22
C ASN A 83 -29.08 -17.14 13.95
N PHE A 84 -28.75 -17.41 15.22
CA PHE A 84 -27.76 -16.64 15.97
C PHE A 84 -26.38 -16.69 15.29
N TYR A 85 -25.87 -17.88 14.94
CA TYR A 85 -24.57 -18.03 14.27
C TYR A 85 -24.57 -17.43 12.86
N LYS A 86 -25.69 -17.52 12.14
CA LYS A 86 -25.85 -16.84 10.85
C LYS A 86 -25.75 -15.32 11.02
N GLN A 87 -26.52 -14.73 11.93
CA GLN A 87 -26.48 -13.29 12.22
C GLN A 87 -25.10 -12.84 12.71
N ALA A 88 -24.45 -13.61 13.58
CA ALA A 88 -23.11 -13.31 14.06
C ALA A 88 -22.05 -13.41 12.96
N LYS A 89 -22.16 -14.40 12.06
CA LYS A 89 -21.31 -14.51 10.87
C LYS A 89 -21.52 -13.32 9.93
N ASP A 90 -22.77 -12.98 9.63
CA ASP A 90 -23.13 -11.87 8.75
C ASP A 90 -22.62 -10.54 9.33
N ALA A 91 -22.74 -10.32 10.64
CA ALA A 91 -22.20 -9.14 11.33
C ALA A 91 -20.67 -9.09 11.29
N ARG A 92 -19.98 -10.22 11.47
CA ARG A 92 -18.51 -10.31 11.34
C ARG A 92 -18.05 -10.03 9.91
N ILE A 93 -18.71 -10.60 8.90
CA ILE A 93 -18.43 -10.31 7.49
C ILE A 93 -18.62 -8.82 7.20
N ALA A 94 -19.68 -8.20 7.73
CA ALA A 94 -19.90 -6.76 7.57
C ALA A 94 -18.76 -5.93 8.19
N GLN A 95 -18.26 -6.31 9.38
CA GLN A 95 -17.11 -5.64 10.00
C GLN A 95 -15.82 -5.82 9.20
N VAL A 96 -15.55 -7.03 8.68
CA VAL A 96 -14.39 -7.29 7.81
C VAL A 96 -14.46 -6.42 6.56
N ASN A 97 -15.62 -6.39 5.91
CA ASN A 97 -15.83 -5.59 4.71
C ASN A 97 -15.65 -4.11 5.00
N GLU A 98 -16.16 -3.62 6.13
CA GLU A 98 -15.97 -2.22 6.54
C GLU A 98 -14.48 -1.87 6.74
N VAL A 99 -13.70 -2.75 7.39
CA VAL A 99 -12.25 -2.55 7.55
C VAL A 99 -11.54 -2.60 6.20
N ALA A 100 -11.93 -3.53 5.32
CA ALA A 100 -11.38 -3.64 3.97
C ALA A 100 -11.68 -2.40 3.12
N GLU A 101 -12.93 -1.91 3.13
CA GLU A 101 -13.36 -0.69 2.44
C GLU A 101 -12.62 0.55 2.96
N ARG A 102 -12.42 0.68 4.28
CA ARG A 102 -11.61 1.76 4.85
C ARG A 102 -10.15 1.65 4.43
N GLY A 103 -9.60 0.43 4.39
CA GLY A 103 -8.24 0.16 3.93
C GLY A 103 -8.07 0.51 2.45
N GLU A 104 -9.05 0.17 1.62
CA GLU A 104 -9.10 0.55 0.21
C GLU A 104 -9.19 2.06 0.02
N ALA A 105 -10.10 2.73 0.72
CA ALA A 105 -10.24 4.18 0.67
C ALA A 105 -8.98 4.91 1.17
N PHE A 106 -8.31 4.38 2.20
CA PHE A 106 -7.03 4.90 2.67
C PHE A 106 -5.93 4.72 1.62
N ASN A 107 -5.85 3.55 1.00
CA ASN A 107 -4.83 3.25 -0.01
C ASN A 107 -5.01 4.01 -1.32
N GLN A 108 -6.26 4.22 -1.73
CA GLN A 108 -6.63 5.02 -2.89
C GLN A 108 -6.45 6.52 -2.64
N GLY A 109 -6.68 7.00 -1.42
CA GLY A 109 -6.48 8.40 -1.06
C GLY A 109 -7.18 9.39 -2.01
N ASP A 110 -6.42 10.34 -2.56
CA ASP A 110 -6.87 11.28 -3.59
C ASP A 110 -6.38 10.90 -5.00
N HIS A 111 -5.91 9.66 -5.19
CA HIS A 111 -5.37 9.19 -6.45
C HIS A 111 -6.45 9.10 -7.52
N VAL A 112 -6.23 9.85 -8.60
CA VAL A 112 -7.11 9.90 -9.76
C VAL A 112 -6.30 9.71 -11.03
N GLU A 113 -6.97 9.22 -12.08
CA GLU A 113 -6.38 9.17 -13.42
C GLU A 113 -5.99 10.57 -13.89
N LEU A 114 -4.74 10.72 -14.33
CA LEU A 114 -4.25 11.99 -14.88
C LEU A 114 -4.92 12.34 -16.21
N VAL A 115 -5.24 11.32 -17.02
CA VAL A 115 -5.88 11.46 -18.33
C VAL A 115 -7.00 10.43 -18.46
N PRO A 116 -8.23 10.81 -18.08
CA PRO A 116 -9.37 9.89 -18.10
C PRO A 116 -9.64 9.31 -19.49
N GLY A 117 -9.90 8.01 -19.54
CA GLY A 117 -10.24 7.27 -20.77
C GLY A 117 -9.03 6.82 -21.59
N LEU A 118 -7.81 7.01 -21.08
CA LEU A 118 -6.61 6.39 -21.64
C LEU A 118 -6.43 4.95 -21.14
N LEU A 119 -6.89 4.66 -19.92
CA LEU A 119 -6.69 3.39 -19.23
C LEU A 119 -8.03 2.67 -18.98
N PRO A 120 -8.04 1.33 -18.85
CA PRO A 120 -6.92 0.41 -19.10
C PRO A 120 -6.62 0.21 -20.61
N GLU A 121 -7.57 0.58 -21.47
CA GLU A 121 -7.47 0.47 -22.92
C GLU A 121 -8.20 1.65 -23.57
N ALA A 122 -7.54 2.34 -24.51
CA ALA A 122 -8.15 3.45 -25.23
C ALA A 122 -9.15 2.94 -26.31
N PRO A 123 -10.26 3.65 -26.57
CA PRO A 123 -11.30 3.16 -27.49
C PRO A 123 -10.84 2.93 -28.93
N ASP A 124 -9.88 3.74 -29.41
CA ASP A 124 -9.36 3.66 -30.77
C ASP A 124 -7.94 4.24 -30.87
N PRO A 125 -7.16 3.88 -31.92
CA PRO A 125 -5.77 4.35 -32.05
C PRO A 125 -5.58 5.86 -32.15
N ARG A 126 -6.55 6.62 -32.69
CA ARG A 126 -6.46 8.08 -32.77
C ARG A 126 -6.71 8.71 -31.41
N THR A 127 -7.71 8.21 -30.68
CA THR A 127 -7.96 8.63 -29.29
C THR A 127 -6.76 8.31 -28.41
N ARG A 128 -6.17 7.12 -28.55
CA ARG A 128 -4.92 6.73 -27.87
C ARG A 128 -3.79 7.71 -28.13
N ALA A 129 -3.52 8.07 -29.38
CA ALA A 129 -2.44 9.01 -29.71
C ALA A 129 -2.69 10.42 -29.11
N ARG A 130 -3.95 10.88 -29.13
CA ARG A 130 -4.32 12.17 -28.54
C ARG A 130 -4.18 12.16 -27.01
N LEU A 131 -4.70 11.13 -26.35
CA LEU A 131 -4.64 11.01 -24.89
C LEU A 131 -3.22 10.69 -24.40
N GLY A 132 -2.44 9.90 -25.15
CA GLY A 132 -1.03 9.67 -24.89
C GLY A 132 -0.21 10.96 -24.95
N ARG A 133 -0.48 11.85 -25.93
CA ARG A 133 0.12 13.19 -25.93
C ARG A 133 -0.23 13.97 -24.66
N ALA A 134 -1.51 13.99 -24.26
CA ALA A 134 -1.94 14.67 -23.05
C ALA A 134 -1.25 14.10 -21.79
N MET A 135 -1.00 12.79 -21.74
CA MET A 135 -0.24 12.16 -20.67
C MET A 135 1.22 12.62 -20.65
N SER A 136 1.88 12.67 -21.82
CA SER A 136 3.22 13.23 -21.99
C SER A 136 3.32 14.65 -21.43
N GLU A 137 2.40 15.51 -21.87
CA GLU A 137 2.31 16.91 -21.47
C GLU A 137 2.00 17.07 -19.98
N ALA A 138 1.19 16.18 -19.40
CA ALA A 138 0.92 16.17 -17.97
C ALA A 138 2.19 15.83 -17.16
N ILE A 139 2.96 14.84 -17.59
CA ILE A 139 4.15 14.34 -16.88
C ILE A 139 5.36 15.28 -17.04
N ALA A 140 5.70 15.65 -18.26
CA ALA A 140 6.87 16.49 -18.54
C ALA A 140 6.57 17.99 -18.43
N GLY A 141 5.32 18.39 -18.63
CA GLY A 141 4.91 19.80 -18.71
C GLY A 141 5.11 20.39 -20.12
N THR A 142 4.56 21.58 -20.29
CA THR A 142 4.70 22.43 -21.48
C THR A 142 5.09 23.84 -21.06
N GLN A 143 5.32 24.72 -22.04
CA GLN A 143 5.56 26.14 -21.78
C GLN A 143 4.38 26.81 -21.05
N ASP A 144 3.15 26.39 -21.37
CA ASP A 144 1.92 26.99 -20.85
C ASP A 144 1.35 26.26 -19.63
N SER A 145 1.73 24.99 -19.42
CA SER A 145 1.20 24.14 -18.36
C SER A 145 2.34 23.41 -17.62
N PRO A 146 2.61 23.73 -16.34
CA PRO A 146 3.64 23.03 -15.58
C PRO A 146 3.29 21.55 -15.40
N SER A 147 4.28 20.68 -15.28
CA SER A 147 4.08 19.25 -15.02
C SER A 147 3.27 18.96 -13.75
N VAL A 148 2.66 17.78 -13.66
CA VAL A 148 1.97 17.30 -12.44
C VAL A 148 2.86 17.38 -11.20
N TYR A 149 4.15 17.05 -11.34
CA TYR A 149 5.14 17.13 -10.28
C TYR A 149 5.38 18.58 -9.85
N ARG A 150 5.58 19.49 -10.81
CA ARG A 150 5.77 20.91 -10.50
C ARG A 150 4.54 21.52 -9.82
N ARG A 151 3.33 21.16 -10.26
CA ARG A 151 2.08 21.59 -9.62
C ARG A 151 1.97 21.04 -8.19
N LYS A 152 2.36 19.79 -7.96
CA LYS A 152 2.38 19.19 -6.61
C LYS A 152 3.35 19.94 -5.71
N LEU A 153 4.59 20.17 -6.15
CA LEU A 153 5.58 20.95 -5.40
C LEU A 153 5.08 22.37 -5.06
N GLN A 154 4.46 23.06 -6.02
CA GLN A 154 3.85 24.38 -5.79
C GLN A 154 2.74 24.34 -4.73
N ARG A 155 1.87 23.32 -4.75
CA ARG A 155 0.81 23.16 -3.74
C ARG A 155 1.36 22.92 -2.34
N LEU A 156 2.45 22.17 -2.24
CA LEU A 156 3.14 21.89 -0.98
C LEU A 156 4.09 23.03 -0.56
N ASN A 157 4.14 24.11 -1.34
CA ASN A 157 5.04 25.23 -1.13
C ASN A 157 6.51 24.79 -1.02
N ALA A 158 6.89 23.82 -1.85
CA ALA A 158 8.25 23.34 -2.02
C ALA A 158 8.90 23.99 -3.25
N GLY A 159 10.22 24.17 -3.20
CA GLY A 159 10.93 24.81 -4.31
C GLY A 159 12.44 24.76 -4.19
N SER A 160 13.10 25.47 -5.10
CA SER A 160 14.56 25.57 -5.19
C SER A 160 15.11 26.69 -4.28
N PRO A 161 16.42 26.65 -3.96
CA PRO A 161 17.12 27.79 -3.37
C PRO A 161 17.09 29.01 -4.31
N PRO A 162 17.45 30.22 -3.83
CA PRO A 162 17.45 31.41 -4.69
C PRO A 162 18.32 31.21 -5.92
N ASN A 163 17.82 31.63 -7.09
CA ASN A 163 18.57 31.50 -8.33
C ASN A 163 19.91 32.28 -8.21
N PRO A 164 21.07 31.59 -8.35
CA PRO A 164 22.37 32.20 -8.16
C PRO A 164 22.62 33.42 -9.06
N GLU A 165 22.17 33.38 -10.32
CA GLU A 165 22.38 34.46 -11.28
C GLU A 165 21.63 35.73 -10.86
N THR A 166 20.36 35.58 -10.46
CA THR A 166 19.55 36.71 -10.00
C THR A 166 20.08 37.32 -8.70
N LEU A 167 20.61 36.47 -7.82
CA LEU A 167 21.21 36.89 -6.57
C LEU A 167 22.52 37.65 -6.81
N VAL A 168 23.38 37.16 -7.70
CA VAL A 168 24.61 37.85 -8.10
C VAL A 168 24.31 39.22 -8.71
N GLN A 169 23.32 39.32 -9.60
CA GLN A 169 22.90 40.61 -10.17
C GLN A 169 22.44 41.60 -9.10
N THR A 170 21.64 41.13 -8.14
CA THR A 170 21.15 41.96 -7.03
C THR A 170 22.31 42.41 -6.12
N ILE A 171 23.24 41.52 -5.82
CA ILE A 171 24.43 41.82 -5.00
C ILE A 171 25.34 42.82 -5.71
N GLU A 172 25.56 42.68 -7.02
CA GLU A 172 26.41 43.60 -7.78
C GLU A 172 25.79 45.01 -7.87
N GLN A 173 24.46 45.11 -8.01
CA GLN A 173 23.77 46.41 -7.97
C GLN A 173 23.97 47.13 -6.62
N ILE A 174 23.83 46.41 -5.51
CA ILE A 174 24.05 46.95 -4.16
C ILE A 174 25.50 47.35 -3.97
N LYS A 175 26.43 46.54 -4.46
CA LYS A 175 27.86 46.84 -4.42
C LYS A 175 28.18 48.15 -5.13
N VAL A 176 27.72 48.32 -6.37
CA VAL A 176 27.93 49.56 -7.15
C VAL A 176 27.35 50.77 -6.43
N GLN A 177 26.15 50.65 -5.87
CA GLN A 177 25.49 51.73 -5.13
C GLN A 177 26.31 52.16 -3.90
N LEU A 178 26.73 51.21 -3.06
CA LEU A 178 27.50 51.49 -1.86
C LEU A 178 28.91 51.99 -2.19
N GLU A 179 29.56 51.46 -3.23
CA GLU A 179 30.84 51.99 -3.70
C GLU A 179 30.73 53.45 -4.13
N GLN A 180 29.67 53.82 -4.87
CA GLN A 180 29.43 55.20 -5.28
C GLN A 180 29.19 56.11 -4.07
N GLU A 181 28.39 55.66 -3.10
CA GLU A 181 28.13 56.38 -1.86
C GLU A 181 29.44 56.64 -1.09
N PHE A 182 30.25 55.61 -0.85
CA PHE A 182 31.52 55.75 -0.13
C PHE A 182 32.54 56.61 -0.88
N LYS A 183 32.66 56.46 -2.20
CA LYS A 183 33.56 57.29 -3.02
C LYS A 183 33.11 58.76 -3.04
N SER A 184 31.80 59.03 -3.01
CA SER A 184 31.27 60.39 -2.93
C SER A 184 31.44 61.04 -1.55
N ALA A 185 31.49 60.23 -0.49
CA ALA A 185 31.67 60.70 0.88
C ALA A 185 33.13 61.06 1.21
N ASN A 186 34.11 60.56 0.44
CA ASN A 186 35.52 60.78 0.68
C ASN A 186 36.13 61.78 -0.31
N ALA A 187 36.94 62.71 0.18
CA ALA A 187 37.51 63.79 -0.63
C ALA A 187 38.51 63.31 -1.69
N ASP A 188 39.14 62.15 -1.50
CA ASP A 188 40.12 61.52 -2.39
C ASP A 188 39.49 60.49 -3.34
N GLY A 189 38.17 60.25 -3.25
CA GLY A 189 37.45 59.32 -4.12
C GLY A 189 37.80 57.84 -3.93
N ASN A 190 38.57 57.49 -2.90
CA ASN A 190 38.97 56.11 -2.59
C ASN A 190 38.23 55.61 -1.34
N MET A 191 38.00 54.30 -1.23
CA MET A 191 37.39 53.71 -0.04
C MET A 191 38.43 53.41 1.04
N THR A 192 38.12 53.73 2.30
CA THR A 192 38.93 53.32 3.46
C THR A 192 38.79 51.82 3.71
N ASP A 193 39.72 51.23 4.46
CA ASP A 193 39.65 49.80 4.79
C ASP A 193 38.41 49.46 5.65
N GLU A 194 37.96 50.39 6.51
CA GLU A 194 36.71 50.25 7.25
C GLU A 194 35.49 50.25 6.33
N GLN A 195 35.48 51.09 5.28
CA GLN A 195 34.39 51.12 4.30
C GLN A 195 34.38 49.86 3.42
N LYS A 196 35.55 49.34 3.05
CA LYS A 196 35.64 48.04 2.35
C LYS A 196 35.08 46.91 3.20
N LYS A 197 35.45 46.84 4.48
CA LYS A 197 34.91 45.85 5.41
C LYS A 197 33.39 45.98 5.56
N ARG A 198 32.88 47.21 5.71
CA ARG A 198 31.43 47.47 5.77
C ARG A 198 30.71 47.04 4.49
N LEU A 199 31.32 47.25 3.32
CA LEU A 199 30.80 46.77 2.05
C LEU A 199 30.73 45.23 2.04
N GLU A 200 31.82 44.55 2.39
CA GLU A 200 31.87 43.08 2.46
C GLU A 200 30.82 42.51 3.44
N ASP A 201 30.71 43.09 4.63
CA ASP A 201 29.71 42.71 5.64
C ASP A 201 28.29 42.91 5.09
N ALA A 202 28.02 44.02 4.40
CA ALA A 202 26.71 44.31 3.80
C ALA A 202 26.35 43.33 2.67
N LEU A 203 27.30 43.00 1.79
CA LEU A 203 27.07 42.03 0.70
C LEU A 203 26.85 40.62 1.26
N THR A 204 27.63 40.22 2.27
CA THR A 204 27.48 38.93 2.95
C THR A 204 26.13 38.83 3.65
N ALA A 205 25.76 39.86 4.42
CA ALA A 205 24.47 39.93 5.09
C ALA A 205 23.30 39.90 4.10
N ARG A 206 23.43 40.55 2.93
CA ARG A 206 22.40 40.52 1.88
C ARG A 206 22.25 39.13 1.28
N ARG A 207 23.35 38.46 0.96
CA ARG A 207 23.35 37.08 0.44
C ARG A 207 22.67 36.13 1.42
N LEU A 208 23.10 36.16 2.68
CA LEU A 208 22.53 35.33 3.74
C LEU A 208 21.05 35.64 3.96
N SER A 209 20.65 36.91 3.97
CA SER A 209 19.24 37.31 4.12
C SER A 209 18.36 36.77 2.99
N ALA A 210 18.88 36.69 1.76
CA ALA A 210 18.15 36.09 0.64
C ALA A 210 17.94 34.58 0.83
N TYR A 211 18.97 33.86 1.30
CA TYR A 211 18.86 32.44 1.61
C TYR A 211 17.89 32.16 2.74
N ILE A 212 17.98 32.93 3.84
CA ILE A 212 17.05 32.84 4.97
C ILE A 212 15.63 33.16 4.52
N GLY A 213 15.45 34.22 3.72
CA GLY A 213 14.15 34.63 3.20
C GLY A 213 13.47 33.54 2.38
N GLN A 214 14.23 32.87 1.51
CA GLN A 214 13.73 31.75 0.71
C GLN A 214 13.47 30.50 1.54
N ALA A 215 14.36 30.15 2.47
CA ALA A 215 14.14 29.01 3.36
C ALA A 215 12.88 29.21 4.22
N LYS A 216 12.62 30.44 4.68
CA LYS A 216 11.42 30.80 5.45
C LYS A 216 10.14 30.81 4.62
N SER A 217 10.24 31.00 3.31
CA SER A 217 9.07 31.01 2.42
C SER A 217 8.66 29.62 1.95
N LEU A 218 9.49 28.59 2.15
CA LEU A 218 9.24 27.23 1.67
C LEU A 218 8.99 26.26 2.83
N THR A 219 8.24 25.19 2.55
CA THR A 219 8.03 24.07 3.48
C THR A 219 9.23 23.13 3.53
N PHE A 220 9.81 22.84 2.36
CA PHE A 220 11.06 22.09 2.17
C PHE A 220 11.66 22.43 0.80
N PHE A 221 12.96 22.23 0.64
CA PHE A 221 13.61 22.34 -0.66
C PHE A 221 13.37 21.09 -1.50
N CYS A 222 12.82 21.25 -2.69
CA CYS A 222 12.68 20.18 -3.68
C CYS A 222 12.39 20.81 -5.04
N ASP A 223 13.07 20.31 -6.06
CA ASP A 223 12.83 20.67 -7.45
C ASP A 223 12.49 19.43 -8.28
N THR A 224 11.88 19.65 -9.44
CA THR A 224 11.56 18.61 -10.41
C THR A 224 12.76 17.73 -10.80
N SER A 225 13.98 18.26 -10.75
CA SER A 225 15.23 17.49 -10.94
C SER A 225 15.45 16.37 -9.91
N ALA A 226 14.86 16.47 -8.72
CA ALA A 226 14.90 15.39 -7.73
C ALA A 226 14.11 14.16 -8.17
N ILE A 227 13.11 14.33 -9.04
CA ILE A 227 12.16 13.29 -9.46
C ILE A 227 12.49 12.78 -10.86
N VAL A 228 12.68 13.71 -11.79
CA VAL A 228 12.90 13.43 -13.21
C VAL A 228 14.28 12.83 -13.42
N ASN A 229 14.34 11.74 -14.20
CA ASN A 229 15.58 11.00 -14.46
C ASN A 229 15.73 10.52 -15.92
N GLY A 230 14.75 10.78 -16.79
CA GLY A 230 14.79 10.45 -18.22
C GLY A 230 15.09 11.63 -19.13
N SER A 231 15.87 11.40 -20.19
CA SER A 231 16.14 12.37 -21.26
C SER A 231 15.26 12.12 -22.49
N ALA A 232 15.02 13.16 -23.30
CA ALA A 232 14.30 13.08 -24.57
C ALA A 232 14.98 12.15 -25.60
N ALA A 233 16.28 11.91 -25.44
CA ALA A 233 17.13 11.40 -26.51
C ALA A 233 17.16 9.86 -26.54
N GLY A 234 16.20 9.26 -27.23
CA GLY A 234 16.33 7.90 -27.78
C GLY A 234 16.11 6.75 -26.80
N GLU A 235 15.66 7.01 -25.58
CA GLU A 235 15.25 5.96 -24.65
C GLU A 235 13.93 5.35 -25.14
N THR A 236 13.98 4.06 -25.52
CA THR A 236 12.81 3.23 -25.84
C THR A 236 12.34 2.41 -24.65
N THR A 237 13.07 2.46 -23.53
CA THR A 237 12.77 1.73 -22.31
C THR A 237 12.13 2.64 -21.27
N THR A 238 11.25 2.09 -20.45
CA THR A 238 10.66 2.79 -19.29
C THR A 238 11.41 2.52 -17.99
N VAL A 239 12.49 1.74 -18.05
CA VAL A 239 13.29 1.33 -16.90
C VAL A 239 14.77 1.60 -17.19
N THR A 240 15.47 2.15 -16.21
CA THR A 240 16.91 2.39 -16.27
C THR A 240 17.68 1.07 -16.15
N ARG A 241 18.99 1.10 -16.46
CA ARG A 241 19.87 -0.06 -16.24
C ARG A 241 19.90 -0.52 -14.78
N GLU A 242 19.69 0.40 -13.85
CA GLU A 242 19.68 0.18 -12.41
C GLU A 242 18.32 -0.32 -11.91
N GLY A 243 17.32 -0.44 -12.79
CA GLY A 243 16.01 -0.98 -12.43
C GLY A 243 15.00 0.03 -11.92
N TYR A 244 15.23 1.33 -12.07
CA TYR A 244 14.26 2.37 -11.69
C TYR A 244 13.40 2.77 -12.88
N SER A 245 12.18 3.21 -12.61
CA SER A 245 11.30 3.78 -13.62
C SER A 245 11.90 5.09 -14.17
N ILE A 246 11.67 5.33 -15.46
CA ILE A 246 12.07 6.53 -16.18
C ILE A 246 10.91 7.52 -16.20
N ILE A 247 11.09 8.63 -15.50
CA ILE A 247 10.20 9.80 -15.51
C ILE A 247 10.81 10.85 -16.45
N PRO A 248 10.14 11.16 -17.58
CA PRO A 248 10.73 11.98 -18.63
C PRO A 248 10.78 13.47 -18.27
N ALA A 249 11.88 14.13 -18.63
CA ALA A 249 12.04 15.59 -18.50
C ALA A 249 11.36 16.39 -19.62
N THR A 250 10.97 15.70 -20.69
CA THR A 250 10.51 16.33 -21.94
C THR A 250 9.40 15.49 -22.57
N ASN A 251 8.62 16.11 -23.43
CA ASN A 251 7.51 15.42 -24.09
C ASN A 251 8.02 14.34 -25.05
N TRP A 252 7.59 13.10 -24.80
CA TRP A 252 7.79 11.97 -25.69
C TRP A 252 6.81 11.98 -26.86
N SER A 253 7.18 11.30 -27.96
CA SER A 253 6.31 11.15 -29.11
C SER A 253 5.07 10.34 -28.73
N PRO A 254 3.85 10.72 -29.19
CA PRO A 254 2.64 9.97 -28.91
C PRO A 254 2.70 8.49 -29.33
N SER A 255 3.52 8.15 -30.33
CA SER A 255 3.69 6.76 -30.77
C SER A 255 4.44 5.88 -29.76
N GLN A 256 5.16 6.48 -28.82
CA GLN A 256 5.92 5.78 -27.77
C GLN A 256 5.09 5.57 -26.50
N ILE A 257 3.95 6.24 -26.39
CA ILE A 257 3.12 6.24 -25.19
C ILE A 257 2.01 5.20 -25.37
N THR A 258 2.31 3.97 -24.97
CA THR A 258 1.30 2.92 -24.84
C THR A 258 0.57 3.06 -23.51
N GLU A 259 -0.54 2.34 -23.38
CA GLU A 259 -1.33 2.25 -22.15
C GLU A 259 -0.46 1.76 -20.98
N SER A 260 0.44 0.79 -21.22
CA SER A 260 1.35 0.30 -20.18
C SER A 260 2.35 1.37 -19.71
N VAL A 261 2.89 2.16 -20.65
CA VAL A 261 3.77 3.30 -20.31
C VAL A 261 3.00 4.35 -19.51
N ALA A 262 1.80 4.71 -19.98
CA ALA A 262 0.94 5.67 -19.29
C ALA A 262 0.55 5.19 -17.88
N PHE A 263 0.19 3.92 -17.72
CA PHE A 263 -0.12 3.34 -16.41
C PHE A 263 1.10 3.37 -15.48
N THR A 264 2.29 3.07 -16.00
CA THR A 264 3.54 3.11 -15.22
C THR A 264 3.79 4.52 -14.69
N TRP A 265 3.72 5.54 -15.54
CA TRP A 265 3.88 6.94 -15.14
C TRP A 265 2.80 7.44 -14.18
N LEU A 266 1.56 6.96 -14.34
CA LEU A 266 0.46 7.28 -13.42
C LEU A 266 0.75 6.74 -12.02
N TRP A 267 1.19 5.48 -11.93
CA TRP A 267 1.52 4.84 -10.67
C TRP A 267 2.76 5.47 -10.02
N ASP A 268 3.80 5.77 -10.82
CA ASP A 268 4.98 6.49 -10.35
C ASP A 268 4.60 7.86 -9.76
N TYR A 269 3.69 8.58 -10.43
CA TYR A 269 3.19 9.85 -9.94
C TYR A 269 2.49 9.71 -8.59
N TRP A 270 1.65 8.70 -8.40
CA TRP A 270 0.99 8.46 -7.11
C TRP A 270 2.00 8.17 -6.00
N ILE A 271 2.98 7.29 -6.24
CA ILE A 271 4.05 6.98 -5.28
C ILE A 271 4.84 8.24 -4.92
N VAL A 272 5.27 9.02 -5.92
CA VAL A 272 6.01 10.27 -5.70
C VAL A 272 5.15 11.28 -4.94
N SER A 273 3.86 11.39 -5.26
CA SER A 273 2.92 12.28 -4.56
C SER A 273 2.85 11.93 -3.07
N ASP A 274 2.72 10.63 -2.75
CA ASP A 274 2.62 10.16 -1.36
C ASP A 274 3.90 10.45 -0.56
N ILE A 275 5.08 10.30 -1.17
CA ILE A 275 6.36 10.66 -0.53
C ILE A 275 6.44 12.17 -0.26
N LEU A 276 6.01 13.00 -1.21
CA LEU A 276 6.01 14.46 -1.04
C LEU A 276 4.98 14.90 0.03
N ASP A 277 3.82 14.24 0.09
CA ASP A 277 2.82 14.47 1.12
C ASP A 277 3.31 14.03 2.49
N ALA A 278 4.08 12.94 2.58
CA ALA A 278 4.69 12.49 3.83
C ALA A 278 5.69 13.52 4.36
N ALA A 279 6.50 14.11 3.48
CA ALA A 279 7.41 15.19 3.86
C ALA A 279 6.64 16.45 4.31
N ALA A 280 5.57 16.82 3.60
CA ALA A 280 4.73 17.95 3.99
C ALA A 280 4.02 17.71 5.33
N LEU A 281 3.54 16.48 5.57
CA LEU A 281 2.90 16.08 6.82
C LEU A 281 3.90 16.11 7.98
N ALA A 282 5.13 15.61 7.78
CA ALA A 282 6.21 15.72 8.76
C ALA A 282 6.55 17.19 9.07
N ASN A 283 6.44 18.06 8.06
CA ASN A 283 6.67 19.51 8.16
C ASN A 283 5.41 20.28 8.58
N SER A 284 4.46 19.61 9.25
CA SER A 284 3.27 20.26 9.78
C SER A 284 3.16 20.03 11.28
N ASN A 285 2.61 21.01 11.98
CA ASN A 285 2.28 20.91 13.40
C ASN A 285 0.82 21.30 13.59
N ALA A 286 0.08 20.53 14.41
CA ALA A 286 -1.31 20.78 14.74
C ALA A 286 -1.56 22.21 15.29
N ALA A 287 -0.56 22.82 15.93
CA ALA A 287 -0.68 24.16 16.51
C ALA A 287 -0.45 25.31 15.51
N SER A 288 0.47 25.16 14.56
CA SER A 288 0.95 26.26 13.70
C SER A 288 0.73 26.03 12.20
N GLY A 289 0.27 24.85 11.79
CA GLY A 289 0.16 24.47 10.39
C GLY A 289 1.51 24.10 9.78
N ALA A 290 1.69 24.42 8.49
CA ALA A 290 2.92 24.17 7.76
C ALA A 290 4.11 24.95 8.36
N MET A 291 5.23 24.26 8.54
CA MET A 291 6.48 24.81 9.08
C MET A 291 7.39 25.23 7.93
N SER A 292 8.26 26.21 8.19
CA SER A 292 9.28 26.62 7.22
C SER A 292 10.56 25.78 7.36
N VAL A 293 11.37 25.73 6.29
CA VAL A 293 12.59 24.88 6.24
C VAL A 293 13.46 24.96 7.49
N PRO A 294 13.79 26.15 8.06
CA PRO A 294 14.67 26.22 9.22
C PRO A 294 14.17 25.47 10.45
N GLU A 295 12.85 25.34 10.61
CA GLU A 295 12.21 24.72 11.77
C GLU A 295 11.66 23.32 11.47
N ALA A 296 11.49 22.98 10.19
CA ALA A 296 10.83 21.78 9.74
C ALA A 296 11.71 20.51 9.87
N PRO A 297 11.14 19.33 10.14
CA PRO A 297 11.89 18.07 10.16
C PRO A 297 12.60 17.74 8.84
N VAL A 298 11.89 17.83 7.71
CA VAL A 298 12.45 17.58 6.38
C VAL A 298 12.92 18.89 5.79
N LYS A 299 14.22 19.00 5.50
CA LYS A 299 14.81 20.24 4.99
C LYS A 299 14.87 20.26 3.47
N ARG A 300 15.30 19.15 2.87
CA ARG A 300 15.42 18.98 1.42
C ARG A 300 15.13 17.56 0.99
N ILE A 301 14.55 17.39 -0.19
CA ILE A 301 14.51 16.10 -0.90
C ILE A 301 15.41 16.23 -2.12
N ASP A 302 16.47 15.44 -2.15
CA ASP A 302 17.53 15.49 -3.17
C ASP A 302 17.15 14.59 -4.34
N ARG A 303 16.52 13.43 -4.04
CA ARG A 303 16.25 12.40 -5.03
C ARG A 303 15.09 11.50 -4.62
N ILE A 304 14.23 11.17 -5.59
CA ILE A 304 13.21 10.11 -5.49
C ILE A 304 13.35 9.20 -6.72
N ARG A 305 13.55 7.88 -6.52
CA ARG A 305 13.64 6.89 -7.61
C ARG A 305 12.70 5.73 -7.33
N VAL A 306 11.70 5.56 -8.19
CA VAL A 306 10.71 4.48 -8.06
C VAL A 306 11.23 3.24 -8.79
N SER A 307 11.04 2.04 -8.23
CA SER A 307 11.36 0.78 -8.91
C SER A 307 10.59 0.67 -10.24
N GLY A 308 11.25 0.24 -11.31
CA GLY A 308 10.60 0.04 -12.61
C GLY A 308 9.66 -1.17 -12.62
N LEU A 309 8.68 -1.15 -13.53
CA LEU A 309 7.90 -2.34 -13.87
C LEU A 309 8.57 -3.06 -15.05
N ASP A 310 8.97 -4.31 -14.85
CA ASP A 310 9.52 -5.13 -15.92
C ASP A 310 8.38 -5.79 -16.71
N LEU A 311 7.95 -5.11 -17.78
CA LEU A 311 6.83 -5.53 -18.61
C LEU A 311 7.20 -6.63 -19.62
N ASN A 312 8.46 -7.08 -19.66
CA ASN A 312 8.93 -8.09 -20.62
C ASN A 312 8.90 -9.52 -20.05
N GLN A 313 8.47 -9.73 -18.81
CA GLN A 313 8.51 -11.05 -18.15
C GLN A 313 7.49 -12.07 -18.70
N GLY A 314 6.58 -11.66 -19.59
CA GLY A 314 5.57 -12.54 -20.19
C GLY A 314 6.09 -13.65 -21.10
N GLU A 315 7.33 -13.56 -21.62
CA GLU A 315 7.91 -14.60 -22.51
C GLU A 315 8.78 -15.64 -21.78
N ALA A 316 9.09 -15.45 -20.49
CA ALA A 316 10.02 -16.32 -19.74
C ALA A 316 9.33 -17.25 -18.71
N ALA A 317 8.01 -17.19 -18.57
CA ALA A 317 7.28 -17.88 -17.50
C ALA A 317 7.23 -19.42 -17.63
N ASP A 318 7.68 -20.00 -18.75
CA ASP A 318 7.79 -21.46 -18.91
C ASP A 318 9.16 -22.04 -18.50
N ALA A 319 10.09 -21.24 -17.97
CA ALA A 319 11.32 -21.76 -17.41
C ALA A 319 11.83 -20.93 -16.22
N ALA A 320 11.59 -21.45 -15.01
CA ALA A 320 12.14 -21.04 -13.72
C ALA A 320 11.51 -19.79 -13.07
N GLY A 321 10.77 -20.04 -11.98
CA GLY A 321 10.26 -19.01 -11.08
C GLY A 321 11.36 -18.25 -10.36
N GLY A 322 11.14 -16.95 -10.17
CA GLY A 322 12.01 -16.10 -9.37
C GLY A 322 11.79 -14.62 -9.67
N GLY A 323 10.87 -13.97 -8.94
CA GLY A 323 10.78 -12.52 -8.89
C GLY A 323 12.06 -11.93 -8.33
N ARG A 324 12.81 -11.20 -9.16
CA ARG A 324 14.07 -10.57 -8.78
C ARG A 324 13.78 -9.18 -8.22
N ALA A 325 13.87 -9.03 -6.89
CA ALA A 325 14.07 -7.73 -6.28
C ALA A 325 15.47 -7.23 -6.65
N ILE A 326 15.55 -6.03 -7.22
CA ILE A 326 16.82 -5.41 -7.59
C ILE A 326 17.48 -4.90 -6.30
N ARG A 327 18.59 -5.55 -5.94
CA ARG A 327 19.42 -5.28 -4.77
C ARG A 327 20.50 -4.28 -5.15
N GLY A 328 20.52 -3.12 -4.48
CA GLY A 328 21.72 -2.27 -4.40
C GLY A 328 22.88 -3.09 -3.79
N GLY A 329 24.06 -3.02 -4.42
CA GLY A 329 25.14 -3.97 -4.16
C GLY A 329 25.88 -3.77 -2.83
N ALA A 330 26.04 -4.84 -2.04
CA ALA A 330 27.29 -5.62 -1.95
C ALA A 330 27.10 -6.87 -1.07
N ALA A 331 27.67 -8.00 -1.53
CA ALA A 331 27.76 -9.34 -0.94
C ALA A 331 26.52 -10.26 -1.02
N ASP A 332 26.54 -11.17 -2.00
CA ASP A 332 25.73 -12.39 -2.08
C ASP A 332 26.39 -13.52 -1.24
N PRO A 333 25.61 -14.44 -0.64
CA PRO A 333 25.06 -15.54 -1.44
C PRO A 333 23.63 -16.02 -1.07
N VAL A 334 23.03 -16.68 -2.08
CA VAL A 334 21.82 -17.54 -2.09
C VAL A 334 20.47 -16.83 -2.10
N ALA A 335 19.87 -16.82 -3.30
CA ALA A 335 18.49 -16.47 -3.56
C ALA A 335 17.55 -17.58 -3.02
N GLU A 336 17.00 -17.34 -1.83
CA GLU A 336 15.67 -17.84 -1.46
C GLU A 336 14.71 -16.66 -1.58
N ALA A 337 13.56 -16.87 -2.23
CA ALA A 337 12.42 -15.96 -2.21
C ALA A 337 11.91 -15.86 -0.76
N THR A 338 12.62 -15.06 0.02
CA THR A 338 12.33 -14.76 1.41
C THR A 338 11.42 -13.55 1.40
N ALA A 339 10.31 -13.64 2.13
CA ALA A 339 9.41 -12.53 2.37
C ALA A 339 10.21 -11.24 2.64
N SER A 340 9.67 -10.09 2.23
CA SER A 340 10.30 -8.81 2.56
C SER A 340 10.48 -8.72 4.08
N ILE A 341 11.36 -7.84 4.56
CA ILE A 341 11.60 -7.66 6.01
C ILE A 341 10.30 -7.34 6.79
N THR A 342 9.25 -6.89 6.10
CA THR A 342 7.91 -6.64 6.64
C THR A 342 7.01 -7.89 6.68
N GLY A 343 7.54 -9.05 6.28
CA GLY A 343 6.82 -10.33 6.18
C GLY A 343 5.92 -10.44 4.95
N ARG A 344 5.97 -9.49 4.01
CA ARG A 344 5.13 -9.51 2.81
C ARG A 344 5.80 -10.31 1.71
N GLU A 345 5.05 -11.21 1.09
CA GLU A 345 5.54 -11.92 -0.08
C GLU A 345 5.44 -11.03 -1.33
N PRO A 346 6.38 -11.16 -2.29
CA PRO A 346 6.26 -10.52 -3.59
C PRO A 346 4.94 -10.88 -4.26
N ALA A 347 4.46 -10.01 -5.16
CA ALA A 347 3.22 -10.23 -5.89
C ALA A 347 3.20 -11.62 -6.57
N GLN A 348 2.35 -12.51 -6.09
CA GLN A 348 2.05 -13.80 -6.70
C GLN A 348 0.72 -13.74 -7.46
N PRO A 349 0.49 -14.68 -8.41
CA PRO A 349 -0.82 -14.84 -9.01
C PRO A 349 -1.91 -14.98 -7.93
N GLY A 350 -2.92 -14.11 -7.99
CA GLY A 350 -3.99 -14.07 -6.98
C GLY A 350 -3.66 -13.32 -5.68
N SER A 351 -2.49 -12.70 -5.55
CA SER A 351 -2.21 -11.74 -4.47
C SER A 351 -3.27 -10.62 -4.46
N PRO A 352 -3.76 -10.16 -3.29
CA PRO A 352 -4.72 -9.05 -3.21
C PRO A 352 -4.06 -7.67 -3.40
N TYR A 353 -2.73 -7.61 -3.42
CA TYR A 353 -1.97 -6.36 -3.56
C TYR A 353 -0.69 -6.55 -4.37
N ASP A 354 -0.12 -5.43 -4.79
CA ASP A 354 1.20 -5.31 -5.40
C ASP A 354 2.14 -4.49 -4.51
N LEU A 355 3.44 -4.80 -4.59
CA LEU A 355 4.50 -4.09 -3.87
C LEU A 355 5.36 -3.31 -4.86
N ARG A 356 5.69 -2.07 -4.49
CA ARG A 356 6.61 -1.19 -5.24
C ARG A 356 7.61 -0.60 -4.27
N THR A 357 8.88 -0.53 -4.65
CA THR A 357 9.90 0.12 -3.82
C THR A 357 10.25 1.50 -4.37
N VAL A 358 10.63 2.42 -3.49
CA VAL A 358 11.10 3.75 -3.83
C VAL A 358 12.31 4.09 -2.98
N GLU A 359 13.35 4.59 -3.63
CA GLU A 359 14.51 5.16 -2.97
C GLU A 359 14.35 6.67 -2.82
N VAL A 360 14.57 7.16 -1.60
CA VAL A 360 14.48 8.58 -1.27
C VAL A 360 15.79 9.01 -0.63
N VAL A 361 16.40 10.06 -1.19
CA VAL A 361 17.53 10.77 -0.57
C VAL A 361 17.03 12.13 -0.11
N ALA A 362 17.17 12.42 1.18
CA ALA A 362 16.67 13.64 1.78
C ALA A 362 17.63 14.18 2.84
N VAL A 363 17.66 15.50 3.02
CA VAL A 363 18.32 16.17 4.15
C VAL A 363 17.27 16.46 5.21
N VAL A 364 17.50 15.98 6.43
CA VAL A 364 16.53 16.05 7.54
C VAL A 364 17.21 16.49 8.82
N SER A 365 16.43 17.08 9.72
CA SER A 365 16.84 17.33 11.11
C SER A 365 17.10 16.00 11.81
N SER A 366 18.31 15.82 12.36
CA SER A 366 18.72 14.54 12.96
C SER A 366 17.86 14.16 14.17
N LYS A 367 17.41 15.14 14.95
CA LYS A 367 16.51 14.93 16.11
C LYS A 367 15.07 14.62 15.69
N ASP A 368 14.64 15.03 14.50
CA ASP A 368 13.25 14.91 14.03
C ASP A 368 13.05 13.85 12.94
N LEU A 369 14.10 13.13 12.52
CA LEU A 369 14.02 12.02 11.56
C LEU A 369 12.90 11.00 11.91
N PRO A 370 12.68 10.59 13.17
CA PRO A 370 11.57 9.69 13.51
C PRO A 370 10.19 10.23 13.11
N LYS A 371 9.99 11.56 13.10
CA LYS A 371 8.71 12.16 12.67
C LYS A 371 8.51 11.99 11.17
N PHE A 372 9.56 12.04 10.37
CA PHE A 372 9.47 11.81 8.94
C PHE A 372 9.14 10.35 8.63
N ILE A 373 9.79 9.40 9.32
CA ILE A 373 9.51 7.97 9.21
C ILE A 373 8.05 7.66 9.59
N ASP A 374 7.54 8.25 10.68
CA ASP A 374 6.14 8.09 11.10
C ASP A 374 5.15 8.72 10.10
N ALA A 375 5.50 9.87 9.50
CA ALA A 375 4.67 10.50 8.48
C ALA A 375 4.53 9.65 7.22
N ILE A 376 5.57 8.92 6.81
CA ILE A 376 5.54 7.99 5.67
C ILE A 376 4.42 6.94 5.86
N GLY A 377 4.36 6.30 7.02
CA GLY A 377 3.33 5.28 7.31
C GLY A 377 1.91 5.84 7.50
N LYS A 378 1.76 7.16 7.67
CA LYS A 378 0.46 7.83 7.85
C LYS A 378 -0.21 8.27 6.56
N VAL A 379 0.58 8.47 5.50
CA VAL A 379 0.03 8.94 4.21
C VAL A 379 -0.56 7.80 3.41
N ASN A 380 0.12 6.67 3.35
CA ASN A 380 -0.35 5.46 2.68
C ASN A 380 0.28 4.22 3.34
N PHE A 381 0.00 3.02 2.85
CA PHE A 381 0.64 1.78 3.29
C PHE A 381 2.10 1.73 2.81
N MET A 382 2.95 2.51 3.48
CA MET A 382 4.37 2.65 3.18
C MET A 382 5.21 2.27 4.41
N THR A 383 6.31 1.55 4.19
CA THR A 383 7.21 1.10 5.25
C THR A 383 8.66 1.34 4.85
N VAL A 384 9.45 1.95 5.73
CA VAL A 384 10.90 2.10 5.53
C VAL A 384 11.56 0.75 5.76
N LEU A 385 12.22 0.21 4.73
CA LEU A 385 12.92 -1.08 4.76
C LEU A 385 14.38 -0.92 5.18
N ASP A 386 15.01 0.15 4.72
CA ASP A 386 16.42 0.42 4.90
C ASP A 386 16.66 1.93 5.07
N LEU A 387 17.65 2.28 5.88
CA LEU A 387 17.97 3.66 6.25
C LEU A 387 19.47 3.81 6.49
N ASP A 388 20.13 4.51 5.58
CA ASP A 388 21.50 4.98 5.75
C ASP A 388 21.52 6.47 6.10
N MET A 389 22.50 6.89 6.89
CA MET A 389 22.64 8.28 7.34
C MET A 389 24.09 8.75 7.22
N GLU A 390 24.28 9.96 6.71
CA GLU A 390 25.56 10.64 6.67
C GLU A 390 25.45 12.08 7.19
N SER A 391 26.54 12.58 7.79
CA SER A 391 26.61 13.97 8.24
C SER A 391 26.73 14.93 7.06
N VAL A 392 26.02 16.04 7.10
CA VAL A 392 26.05 17.07 6.05
C VAL A 392 26.89 18.26 6.49
N ASP A 393 27.77 18.76 5.61
CA ASP A 393 28.45 20.03 5.82
C ASP A 393 27.50 21.18 5.46
N VAL A 394 26.93 21.81 6.50
CA VAL A 394 25.97 22.90 6.35
C VAL A 394 26.60 24.13 5.67
N TRP A 395 27.92 24.31 5.76
CA TRP A 395 28.59 25.45 5.11
C TRP A 395 28.72 25.26 3.61
N GLU A 396 29.00 24.04 3.16
CA GLU A 396 29.01 23.70 1.73
C GLU A 396 27.61 23.87 1.12
N GLU A 397 26.59 23.35 1.80
CA GLU A 397 25.19 23.48 1.40
C GLU A 397 24.72 24.95 1.37
N LEU A 398 25.20 25.78 2.32
CA LEU A 398 24.92 27.22 2.33
C LEU A 398 25.57 27.95 1.14
N GLN A 399 26.73 27.49 0.66
CA GLN A 399 27.36 28.05 -0.55
C GLN A 399 26.51 27.79 -1.79
N GLU A 400 25.82 26.65 -1.85
CA GLU A 400 24.84 26.30 -2.88
C GLU A 400 23.49 27.02 -2.70
N GLY A 401 23.30 27.73 -1.58
CA GLY A 401 22.12 28.55 -1.30
C GLY A 401 21.06 27.85 -0.45
N TYR A 402 21.37 26.68 0.12
CA TYR A 402 20.50 25.98 1.05
C TYR A 402 20.75 26.44 2.48
N TYR A 403 19.71 27.02 3.11
CA TYR A 403 19.77 27.41 4.52
C TYR A 403 18.81 26.53 5.33
N TYR A 404 19.36 25.75 6.27
CA TYR A 404 18.61 24.76 7.05
C TYR A 404 18.27 25.18 8.48
N GLY A 405 18.66 26.39 8.90
CA GLY A 405 18.50 26.87 10.27
C GLY A 405 19.65 26.45 11.19
N GLU A 406 19.37 26.39 12.50
CA GLU A 406 20.35 26.03 13.54
C GLU A 406 20.38 24.53 13.84
N ASP A 407 19.48 23.75 13.24
CA ASP A 407 19.40 22.31 13.45
C ASP A 407 20.61 21.58 12.87
N HIS A 408 21.07 20.54 13.58
CA HIS A 408 21.97 19.56 13.01
C HIS A 408 21.22 18.70 11.99
N VAL A 409 21.71 18.71 10.75
CA VAL A 409 21.11 17.97 9.65
C VAL A 409 21.96 16.77 9.24
N VAL A 410 21.27 15.73 8.79
CA VAL A 410 21.86 14.52 8.20
C VAL A 410 21.23 14.29 6.84
N ARG A 411 22.01 13.73 5.90
CA ARG A 411 21.47 13.22 4.65
C ARG A 411 21.13 11.76 4.88
N VAL A 412 19.89 11.41 4.59
CA VAL A 412 19.37 10.06 4.72
C VAL A 412 19.10 9.47 3.36
N SER A 413 19.50 8.22 3.15
CA SER A 413 19.10 7.41 2.01
C SER A 413 18.18 6.32 2.52
N MET A 414 16.94 6.29 2.04
CA MET A 414 15.92 5.35 2.51
C MET A 414 15.41 4.52 1.36
N THR A 415 15.23 3.23 1.60
CA THR A 415 14.42 2.37 0.73
C THR A 415 13.06 2.18 1.39
N ILE A 416 12.00 2.55 0.69
CA ILE A 416 10.62 2.48 1.17
C ILE A 416 9.83 1.48 0.32
N GLU A 417 9.11 0.57 0.95
CA GLU A 417 8.14 -0.30 0.33
C GLU A 417 6.77 0.35 0.38
N THR A 418 6.04 0.33 -0.74
CA THR A 418 4.68 0.85 -0.88
C THR A 418 3.76 -0.27 -1.34
N VAL A 419 2.54 -0.32 -0.79
CA VAL A 419 1.58 -1.40 -1.02
C VAL A 419 0.38 -0.83 -1.76
N TRP A 420 -0.09 -1.55 -2.78
CA TRP A 420 -1.16 -1.10 -3.65
C TRP A 420 -2.22 -2.19 -3.79
N LEU A 421 -3.43 -1.93 -3.34
CA LEU A 421 -4.52 -2.90 -3.34
C LEU A 421 -5.07 -3.08 -4.76
N ARG A 422 -5.12 -4.33 -5.22
CA ARG A 422 -5.59 -4.65 -6.57
C ARG A 422 -7.07 -4.39 -6.77
N SER A 423 -7.86 -4.32 -5.69
CA SER A 423 -9.30 -4.06 -5.75
C SER A 423 -9.63 -2.77 -6.50
N TRP A 424 -8.81 -1.73 -6.35
CA TRP A 424 -9.00 -0.45 -7.03
C TRP A 424 -7.98 -0.14 -8.13
N VAL A 425 -6.75 -0.68 -8.06
CA VAL A 425 -5.71 -0.43 -9.09
C VAL A 425 -5.90 -1.31 -10.32
N ALA A 426 -6.25 -2.60 -10.16
CA ALA A 426 -6.36 -3.55 -11.27
C ALA A 426 -7.36 -3.16 -12.38
N PRO A 427 -8.49 -2.49 -12.09
CA PRO A 427 -9.38 -1.95 -13.12
C PRO A 427 -8.68 -1.00 -14.12
N LEU A 428 -7.62 -0.30 -13.69
CA LEU A 428 -6.86 0.65 -14.52
C LEU A 428 -5.66 -0.01 -15.22
N MET A 429 -5.30 -1.24 -14.86
CA MET A 429 -4.15 -1.94 -15.42
C MET A 429 -4.42 -2.43 -16.87
N PRO A 430 -3.58 -2.05 -17.84
CA PRO A 430 -3.58 -2.64 -19.17
C PRO A 430 -3.18 -4.13 -19.13
N ASN A 431 -3.58 -4.91 -20.13
CA ASN A 431 -3.32 -6.36 -20.18
C ASN A 431 -1.84 -6.74 -20.02
N PRO A 432 -0.86 -6.08 -20.69
CA PRO A 432 0.55 -6.41 -20.50
C PRO A 432 1.02 -6.20 -19.05
N VAL A 433 0.45 -5.23 -18.35
CA VAL A 433 0.77 -4.98 -16.94
C VAL A 433 0.12 -6.03 -16.05
N LYS A 434 -1.14 -6.41 -16.33
CA LYS A 434 -1.82 -7.50 -15.62
C LYS A 434 -1.04 -8.80 -15.74
N GLU A 435 -0.57 -9.14 -16.93
CA GLU A 435 0.25 -10.33 -17.20
C GLU A 435 1.56 -10.29 -16.41
N ALA A 436 2.30 -9.17 -16.47
CA ALA A 436 3.56 -9.01 -15.74
C ALA A 436 3.40 -9.13 -14.21
N LEU A 437 2.24 -8.74 -13.66
CA LEU A 437 1.94 -8.81 -12.23
C LEU A 437 1.18 -10.08 -11.82
N GLY A 438 0.87 -10.99 -12.75
CA GLY A 438 0.07 -12.19 -12.47
C GLY A 438 -1.39 -11.90 -12.07
N VAL A 439 -1.94 -10.77 -12.53
CA VAL A 439 -3.35 -10.42 -12.40
C VAL A 439 -4.15 -11.09 -13.51
N PRO A 440 -5.31 -11.71 -13.23
CA PRO A 440 -6.14 -12.31 -14.27
C PRO A 440 -6.48 -11.31 -15.38
N VAL A 441 -6.12 -11.64 -16.61
CA VAL A 441 -6.44 -10.83 -17.79
C VAL A 441 -7.93 -10.96 -18.08
N THR A 442 -8.62 -9.82 -18.17
CA THR A 442 -10.00 -9.79 -18.63
C THR A 442 -9.98 -9.98 -20.15
N GLN A 443 -10.21 -11.19 -20.63
CA GLN A 443 -10.42 -11.41 -22.07
C GLN A 443 -11.65 -10.59 -22.48
N ALA A 444 -11.47 -9.66 -23.43
CA ALA A 444 -12.59 -9.04 -24.09
C ALA A 444 -13.45 -10.18 -24.66
N LEU A 445 -14.73 -10.23 -24.26
CA LEU A 445 -15.72 -11.10 -24.88
C LEU A 445 -15.67 -10.83 -26.38
N GLY A 446 -15.04 -11.75 -27.12
CA GLY A 446 -14.91 -11.63 -28.57
C GLY A 446 -16.28 -11.42 -29.19
N ASP A 447 -16.32 -10.53 -30.18
CA ASP A 447 -17.39 -10.50 -31.16
C ASP A 447 -17.70 -11.93 -31.61
N PRO A 448 -18.97 -12.37 -31.61
CA PRO A 448 -19.32 -13.65 -32.19
C PRO A 448 -18.88 -13.63 -33.66
N GLU A 449 -18.07 -14.62 -34.03
CA GLU A 449 -17.59 -14.89 -35.38
C GLU A 449 -18.66 -14.57 -36.43
N GLY A 450 -18.30 -13.69 -37.38
CA GLY A 450 -19.05 -13.43 -38.61
C GLY A 450 -18.37 -14.07 -39.81
#